data_AF-A0A2L2WVV7-F1
#
_entry.id   AF-A0A2L2WVV7-F1
#
_cell.length_a   1.000
_cell.length_b   1.000
_cell.length_c   1.000
_cell.angle_alpha   90.00
_cell.angle_beta   90.00
_cell.angle_gamma   90.00
#
_symmetry.space_group_name_H-M   'P 1'
#
loop_
_entity.id
_entity.type
_entity.pdbx_description
1 polymer ?
#
loop_
_entity_poly.entity_id
_entity_poly.type
_entity_poly.pdbx_seq_one_letter_code
_entity_poly.pdbx_strand_id
1 'polypeptide(L)'
;MSNDTRDIFSGLKARKPQYVLGTENGTKRTSNVTETKIVDAVSDIEDNVAIYLEKCVPVVLVRHAEAYSIDYFKDCSIAVCLRVKGYLFRMWRSDVYCDEAADIMCTFFRTASLPDMTDWHCQKIYSEDEEKDADKLTVDNEDFRYFSCADVIGALENIIEGKSRSMLYCFAKDNGGYVQIRRCDKDTGPEQAYKVEYVRWTEQTPIGYRGKMSDFRLLRSWLWDLIDVDGLPEPIAGWEQFDVNNHFERLMFRFLDEEKDER
;
A
#
# COMPACT_ATOMS: atom_id res chain seq x y z
N MET A 1 38.05 -19.22 41.89
CA MET A 1 36.96 -19.78 41.06
C MET A 1 36.29 -18.60 40.38
N SER A 2 36.65 -18.38 39.11
CA SER A 2 36.26 -17.22 38.31
C SER A 2 35.07 -17.62 37.44
N ASN A 3 33.98 -16.87 37.51
CA ASN A 3 32.80 -17.08 36.68
C ASN A 3 33.08 -16.58 35.26
N ASP A 4 33.17 -17.51 34.31
CA ASP A 4 33.08 -17.24 32.89
C ASP A 4 31.72 -16.62 32.57
N THR A 5 31.70 -15.30 32.35
CA THR A 5 30.61 -14.64 31.66
C THR A 5 30.97 -14.63 30.19
N ARG A 6 30.32 -15.50 29.42
CA ARG A 6 30.37 -15.49 27.96
C ARG A 6 29.81 -14.15 27.49
N ASP A 7 30.67 -13.32 26.90
CA ASP A 7 30.25 -12.17 26.12
C ASP A 7 29.46 -12.67 24.90
N ILE A 8 28.14 -12.48 24.98
CA ILE A 8 27.17 -12.76 23.94
C ILE A 8 27.00 -11.45 23.14
N PHE A 9 27.26 -11.52 21.83
CA PHE A 9 27.10 -10.48 20.80
C PHE A 9 28.21 -9.43 20.67
N SER A 10 29.28 -9.82 19.96
CA SER A 10 30.13 -8.86 19.24
C SER A 10 29.33 -8.22 18.08
N GLY A 11 28.98 -6.94 18.24
CA GLY A 11 28.78 -5.94 17.19
C GLY A 11 28.09 -6.37 15.90
N LEU A 12 26.79 -6.07 15.80
CA LEU A 12 26.06 -5.93 14.53
C LEU A 12 26.81 -4.96 13.60
N LYS A 13 27.69 -5.47 12.74
CA LYS A 13 27.94 -4.82 11.46
C LYS A 13 26.58 -4.73 10.77
N ALA A 14 26.10 -3.52 10.47
CA ALA A 14 24.93 -3.33 9.63
C ALA A 14 25.09 -4.23 8.40
N ARG A 15 24.28 -5.30 8.32
CA ARG A 15 24.34 -6.23 7.20
C ARG A 15 24.05 -5.38 5.95
N LYS A 16 24.93 -5.41 4.95
CA LYS A 16 24.68 -4.76 3.67
C LYS A 16 23.25 -5.13 3.22
N PRO A 17 22.45 -4.17 2.73
CA PRO A 17 21.09 -4.45 2.30
C PRO A 17 21.12 -5.61 1.29
N GLN A 18 20.25 -6.58 1.51
CA GLN A 18 20.15 -7.78 0.67
C GLN A 18 19.10 -7.52 -0.40
N TYR A 19 19.46 -7.87 -1.63
CA TYR A 19 18.61 -7.73 -2.80
C TYR A 19 18.50 -9.08 -3.52
N VAL A 20 17.39 -9.27 -4.22
CA VAL A 20 17.17 -10.36 -5.16
C VAL A 20 16.92 -9.73 -6.52
N LEU A 21 17.70 -10.14 -7.51
CA LEU A 21 17.46 -9.80 -8.92
C LEU A 21 16.75 -10.99 -9.57
N GLY A 22 15.54 -10.75 -10.06
CA GLY A 22 14.80 -11.67 -10.92
C GLY A 22 14.98 -11.32 -12.39
N THR A 23 15.20 -12.33 -13.22
CA THR A 23 15.31 -12.22 -14.68
C THR A 23 14.48 -13.31 -15.35
N GLU A 24 14.37 -13.29 -16.68
CA GLU A 24 13.55 -14.24 -17.44
C GLU A 24 12.10 -14.31 -16.90
N ASN A 25 11.46 -13.13 -16.81
CA ASN A 25 10.12 -12.97 -16.26
C ASN A 25 9.94 -13.61 -14.87
N GLY A 26 11.00 -13.52 -14.05
CA GLY A 26 11.04 -14.00 -12.67
C GLY A 26 11.30 -15.50 -12.47
N THR A 27 11.54 -16.25 -13.55
CA THR A 27 11.88 -17.69 -13.49
C THR A 27 13.31 -17.93 -13.02
N LYS A 28 14.24 -17.00 -13.27
CA LYS A 28 15.59 -17.00 -12.71
C LYS A 28 15.70 -15.93 -11.63
N ARG A 29 16.38 -16.27 -10.53
CA ARG A 29 16.57 -15.39 -9.38
C ARG A 29 17.97 -15.54 -8.82
N THR A 30 18.58 -14.44 -8.39
CA THR A 30 19.87 -14.46 -7.70
C THR A 30 19.90 -13.45 -6.56
N SER A 31 20.43 -13.86 -5.40
CA SER A 31 20.72 -12.97 -4.27
C SER A 31 22.14 -12.39 -4.31
N ASN A 32 22.97 -12.83 -5.24
CA ASN A 32 24.32 -12.30 -5.46
C ASN A 32 24.26 -11.14 -6.48
N VAL A 33 23.57 -10.06 -6.09
CA VAL A 33 23.31 -8.89 -6.96
C VAL A 33 24.52 -7.96 -6.98
N THR A 34 24.87 -7.47 -8.18
CA THR A 34 25.87 -6.43 -8.42
C THR A 34 25.32 -5.43 -9.43
N GLU A 35 25.84 -4.20 -9.46
CA GLU A 35 25.45 -3.20 -10.48
C GLU A 35 25.65 -3.73 -11.89
N THR A 36 26.78 -4.42 -12.16
CA THR A 36 27.02 -5.06 -13.46
C THR A 36 25.89 -6.01 -13.84
N LYS A 37 25.41 -6.86 -12.91
CA LYS A 37 24.30 -7.78 -13.20
C LYS A 37 22.98 -7.06 -13.43
N ILE A 38 22.75 -5.92 -12.78
CA ILE A 38 21.57 -5.10 -13.01
C ILE A 38 21.63 -4.50 -14.42
N VAL A 39 22.77 -3.91 -14.79
CA VAL A 39 22.99 -3.33 -16.13
C VAL A 39 22.89 -4.39 -17.22
N ASP A 40 23.50 -5.57 -17.02
CA ASP A 40 23.40 -6.70 -17.96
C ASP A 40 21.93 -7.12 -18.12
N ALA A 41 21.19 -7.30 -17.02
CA ALA A 41 19.79 -7.72 -17.06
C ALA A 41 18.87 -6.70 -17.77
N VAL A 42 19.13 -5.40 -17.58
CA VAL A 42 18.42 -4.31 -18.28
C VAL A 42 18.78 -4.29 -19.76
N SER A 43 20.06 -4.50 -20.10
CA SER A 43 20.52 -4.53 -21.50
C SER A 43 19.91 -5.71 -22.26
N ASP A 44 19.73 -6.84 -21.57
CA ASP A 44 19.14 -8.07 -22.10
C ASP A 44 17.60 -8.11 -21.91
N ILE A 45 16.93 -6.96 -21.80
CA ILE A 45 15.49 -6.90 -21.48
C ILE A 45 14.61 -7.58 -22.55
N GLU A 46 15.04 -7.56 -23.82
CA GLU A 46 14.34 -8.24 -24.92
C GLU A 46 14.22 -9.75 -24.67
N ASP A 47 15.29 -10.37 -24.17
CA ASP A 47 15.31 -11.79 -23.82
C ASP A 47 14.64 -12.05 -22.46
N ASN A 48 14.85 -11.15 -21.49
CA ASN A 48 14.33 -11.32 -20.15
C ASN A 48 12.82 -11.11 -20.04
N VAL A 49 12.21 -10.33 -20.95
CA VAL A 49 10.80 -9.89 -20.98
C VAL A 49 10.43 -8.96 -19.81
N ALA A 50 10.78 -9.34 -18.59
CA ALA A 50 10.65 -8.55 -17.38
C ALA A 50 11.77 -8.93 -16.40
N ILE A 51 12.26 -7.93 -15.68
CA ILE A 51 13.21 -8.08 -14.58
C ILE A 51 12.66 -7.35 -13.35
N TYR A 52 13.07 -7.80 -12.17
CA TYR A 52 12.78 -7.07 -10.93
C TYR A 52 13.98 -7.07 -10.00
N LEU A 53 14.17 -5.96 -9.31
CA LEU A 53 15.13 -5.82 -8.23
C LEU A 53 14.37 -5.65 -6.92
N GLU A 54 14.26 -6.74 -6.17
CA GLU A 54 13.57 -6.79 -4.89
C GLU A 54 14.56 -6.56 -3.74
N LYS A 55 14.19 -5.75 -2.77
CA LYS A 55 14.95 -5.54 -1.54
C LYS A 55 14.36 -6.42 -0.44
N CYS A 56 15.16 -7.34 0.12
CA CYS A 56 14.69 -8.32 1.11
C CYS A 56 14.15 -7.70 2.41
N VAL A 57 14.59 -6.48 2.72
CA VAL A 57 13.97 -5.63 3.74
C VAL A 57 13.38 -4.44 3.01
N PRO A 58 12.05 -4.32 2.87
CA PRO A 58 11.43 -3.22 2.16
C PRO A 58 11.92 -1.85 2.63
N VAL A 59 11.91 -0.87 1.73
CA VAL A 59 12.12 0.53 2.07
C VAL A 59 10.85 1.02 2.74
N VAL A 60 10.90 1.16 4.06
CA VAL A 60 9.80 1.75 4.83
C VAL A 60 9.71 3.21 4.45
N LEU A 61 8.62 3.58 3.79
CA LEU A 61 8.34 4.97 3.42
C LEU A 61 7.63 5.65 4.59
N VAL A 62 6.62 4.99 5.15
CA VAL A 62 5.93 5.37 6.39
C VAL A 62 5.41 4.13 7.13
N ARG A 63 4.83 4.31 8.33
CA ARG A 63 4.33 3.24 9.21
C ARG A 63 3.49 2.15 8.52
N HIS A 64 2.80 2.47 7.43
CA HIS A 64 1.94 1.54 6.69
C HIS A 64 2.23 1.50 5.18
N ALA A 65 3.36 2.03 4.72
CA ALA A 65 3.74 1.99 3.31
C ALA A 65 5.21 1.60 3.16
N GLU A 66 5.46 0.57 2.38
CA GLU A 66 6.81 0.07 2.11
C GLU A 66 6.98 -0.23 0.61
N ALA A 67 8.11 0.16 0.04
CA ALA A 67 8.48 -0.26 -1.32
C ALA A 67 9.38 -1.49 -1.24
N TYR A 68 9.07 -2.52 -2.02
CA TYR A 68 9.77 -3.79 -1.95
C TYR A 68 10.52 -4.15 -3.24
N SER A 69 10.10 -3.66 -4.41
CA SER A 69 10.85 -3.88 -5.66
C SER A 69 10.76 -2.72 -6.65
N ILE A 70 11.71 -2.70 -7.57
CA ILE A 70 11.62 -1.95 -8.84
C ILE A 70 11.64 -2.97 -9.98
N ASP A 71 10.66 -2.88 -10.85
CA ASP A 71 10.45 -3.81 -11.96
C ASP A 71 10.63 -3.05 -13.29
N TYR A 72 11.26 -3.69 -14.27
CA TYR A 72 11.46 -3.14 -15.61
C TYR A 72 11.05 -4.15 -16.66
N PHE A 73 10.37 -3.66 -17.70
CA PHE A 73 9.68 -4.49 -18.68
C PHE A 73 10.16 -4.18 -20.10
N LYS A 74 10.07 -5.16 -21.00
CA LYS A 74 10.47 -5.01 -22.41
C LYS A 74 9.72 -3.94 -23.19
N ASP A 75 8.55 -3.52 -22.70
CA ASP A 75 7.77 -2.43 -23.31
C ASP A 75 8.27 -1.03 -22.87
N CYS A 76 9.47 -0.96 -22.27
CA CYS A 76 10.08 0.25 -21.73
C CYS A 76 9.26 0.90 -20.60
N SER A 77 8.41 0.12 -19.92
CA SER A 77 7.79 0.54 -18.68
C SER A 77 8.68 0.18 -17.48
N ILE A 78 8.68 1.06 -16.48
CA ILE A 78 9.32 0.84 -15.18
C ILE A 78 8.27 1.02 -14.08
N ALA A 79 8.35 0.19 -13.05
CA ALA A 79 7.43 0.21 -11.93
C ALA A 79 8.16 0.14 -10.58
N VAL A 80 7.63 0.85 -9.58
CA VAL A 80 8.00 0.69 -8.17
C VAL A 80 6.84 -0.01 -7.48
N CYS A 81 7.10 -1.19 -6.94
CA CYS A 81 6.10 -2.02 -6.29
C CYS A 81 6.09 -1.77 -4.77
N LEU A 82 4.89 -1.50 -4.27
CA LEU A 82 4.62 -0.97 -2.94
C LEU A 82 3.63 -1.85 -2.21
N ARG A 83 3.75 -1.96 -0.89
CA ARG A 83 2.71 -2.45 0.00
C ARG A 83 2.20 -1.28 0.83
N VAL A 84 0.94 -0.90 0.66
CA VAL A 84 0.30 0.20 1.38
C VAL A 84 -0.92 -0.34 2.13
N LYS A 85 -0.91 -0.26 3.47
CA LYS A 85 -1.96 -0.81 4.35
C LYS A 85 -2.33 -2.27 4.00
N GLY A 86 -1.32 -3.08 3.68
CA GLY A 86 -1.51 -4.50 3.32
C GLY A 86 -1.85 -4.77 1.85
N TYR A 87 -2.13 -3.76 1.04
CA TYR A 87 -2.39 -3.89 -0.40
C TYR A 87 -1.14 -3.70 -1.23
N LEU A 88 -1.01 -4.47 -2.32
CA LEU A 88 0.05 -4.27 -3.28
C LEU A 88 -0.36 -3.21 -4.31
N PHE A 89 0.55 -2.30 -4.60
CA PHE A 89 0.42 -1.27 -5.61
C PHE A 89 1.67 -1.26 -6.48
N ARG A 90 1.56 -0.77 -7.71
CA ARG A 90 2.68 -0.27 -8.48
C ARG A 90 2.45 1.17 -8.88
N MET A 91 3.46 1.99 -8.68
CA MET A 91 3.62 3.24 -9.41
C MET A 91 4.40 2.91 -10.67
N TRP A 92 3.94 3.30 -11.85
CA TRP A 92 4.64 2.98 -13.10
C TRP A 92 4.53 4.10 -14.14
N ARG A 93 5.49 4.16 -15.05
CA ARG A 93 5.43 5.01 -16.25
C ARG A 93 6.04 4.28 -17.45
N SER A 94 5.66 4.71 -18.66
CA SER A 94 6.25 4.25 -19.92
C SER A 94 7.46 5.11 -20.32
N ASP A 95 8.05 4.77 -21.47
CA ASP A 95 9.07 5.57 -22.17
C ASP A 95 10.37 5.74 -21.38
N VAL A 96 10.74 4.73 -20.58
CA VAL A 96 12.02 4.68 -19.85
C VAL A 96 12.97 3.72 -20.57
N TYR A 97 14.00 4.28 -21.20
CA TYR A 97 14.99 3.50 -21.95
C TYR A 97 16.07 2.89 -21.04
N CYS A 98 16.80 1.91 -21.56
CA CYS A 98 17.73 1.07 -20.78
C CYS A 98 18.74 1.84 -19.92
N ASP A 99 19.33 2.93 -20.40
CA ASP A 99 20.29 3.71 -19.63
C ASP A 99 19.64 4.33 -18.38
N GLU A 100 18.44 4.91 -18.54
CA GLU A 100 17.68 5.50 -17.44
C GLU A 100 17.15 4.43 -16.48
N ALA A 101 16.66 3.30 -17.00
CA ALA A 101 16.21 2.17 -16.19
C ALA A 101 17.36 1.61 -15.34
N ALA A 102 18.54 1.42 -15.94
CA ALA A 102 19.74 0.97 -15.25
C ALA A 102 20.17 1.96 -14.16
N ASP A 103 20.15 3.26 -14.44
CA ASP A 103 20.48 4.29 -13.45
C ASP A 103 19.51 4.30 -12.27
N ILE A 104 18.20 4.18 -12.51
CA ILE A 104 17.18 4.09 -11.46
C ILE A 104 17.42 2.85 -10.59
N MET A 105 17.56 1.67 -11.20
CA MET A 105 17.72 0.41 -10.47
C MET A 105 19.06 0.33 -9.72
N CYS A 106 20.16 0.80 -10.31
CA CYS A 106 21.47 0.87 -9.65
C CYS A 106 21.47 1.90 -8.50
N THR A 107 20.74 3.00 -8.63
CA THR A 107 20.57 3.97 -7.54
C THR A 107 19.80 3.34 -6.37
N PHE A 108 18.70 2.65 -6.65
CA PHE A 108 17.95 1.89 -5.64
C PHE A 108 18.79 0.80 -4.96
N PHE A 109 19.63 0.09 -5.72
CA PHE A 109 20.56 -0.91 -5.18
C PHE A 109 21.58 -0.31 -4.20
N ARG A 110 22.18 0.84 -4.56
CA ARG A 110 23.22 1.49 -3.74
C ARG A 110 22.68 2.15 -2.49
N THR A 111 21.54 2.82 -2.62
CA THR A 111 21.07 3.81 -1.63
C THR A 111 19.77 3.43 -0.97
N ALA A 112 19.04 2.45 -1.51
CA ALA A 112 17.65 2.18 -1.18
C ALA A 112 16.71 3.38 -1.39
N SER A 113 17.13 4.40 -2.15
CA SER A 113 16.28 5.53 -2.54
C SER A 113 15.41 5.16 -3.74
N LEU A 114 14.17 5.64 -3.72
CA LEU A 114 13.21 5.49 -4.82
C LEU A 114 13.33 6.65 -5.81
N PRO A 115 12.96 6.46 -7.08
CA PRO A 115 12.83 7.55 -8.03
C PRO A 115 11.71 8.53 -7.63
N ASP A 116 11.74 9.73 -8.19
CA ASP A 116 10.60 10.64 -8.12
C ASP A 116 9.45 10.08 -8.98
N MET A 117 8.30 9.87 -8.34
CA MET A 117 7.12 9.24 -8.92
C MET A 117 5.95 10.22 -9.09
N THR A 118 6.18 11.54 -9.10
CA THR A 118 5.11 12.58 -9.13
C THR A 118 4.13 12.41 -10.27
N ASP A 119 4.62 12.08 -11.45
CA ASP A 119 3.79 11.97 -12.66
C ASP A 119 3.60 10.50 -13.09
N TRP A 120 3.79 9.54 -12.18
CA TRP A 120 3.66 8.11 -12.48
C TRP A 120 2.22 7.64 -12.24
N HIS A 121 1.78 6.68 -13.04
CA HIS A 121 0.48 6.04 -12.88
C HIS A 121 0.46 5.10 -11.67
N CYS A 122 -0.57 5.21 -10.83
CA CYS A 122 -0.80 4.27 -9.73
C CYS A 122 -1.76 3.16 -10.16
N GLN A 123 -1.41 1.91 -9.88
CA GLN A 123 -2.26 0.75 -10.09
C GLN A 123 -2.18 -0.23 -8.92
N LYS A 124 -3.32 -0.73 -8.46
CA LYS A 124 -3.37 -1.84 -7.49
C LYS A 124 -2.94 -3.14 -8.16
N ILE A 125 -2.03 -3.89 -7.53
CA ILE A 125 -1.63 -5.23 -7.95
C ILE A 125 -2.35 -6.23 -7.05
N TYR A 126 -2.95 -7.26 -7.65
CA TYR A 126 -3.49 -8.40 -6.91
C TYR A 126 -2.39 -9.46 -6.81
N SER A 127 -1.95 -9.85 -5.60
CA SER A 127 -1.02 -10.98 -5.50
C SER A 127 -1.68 -12.27 -5.94
N GLU A 128 -0.91 -13.21 -6.49
CA GLU A 128 -1.40 -14.56 -6.83
C GLU A 128 -1.87 -15.34 -5.58
N ASP A 129 -1.34 -14.98 -4.39
CA ASP A 129 -1.71 -15.55 -3.08
C ASP A 129 -2.71 -14.72 -2.27
N GLU A 130 -3.17 -13.56 -2.78
CA GLU A 130 -4.37 -12.99 -2.20
C GLU A 130 -5.52 -13.88 -2.65
N GLU A 131 -6.33 -14.38 -1.72
CA GLU A 131 -7.68 -14.83 -2.06
C GLU A 131 -8.31 -13.68 -2.84
N LYS A 132 -8.25 -13.76 -4.18
CA LYS A 132 -8.42 -12.62 -5.11
C LYS A 132 -9.77 -11.95 -4.97
N ASP A 133 -10.68 -12.59 -4.24
CA ASP A 133 -12.08 -12.25 -4.12
C ASP A 133 -12.55 -12.21 -2.65
N ALA A 134 -11.64 -12.19 -1.67
CA ALA A 134 -12.01 -12.15 -0.25
C ALA A 134 -11.98 -10.73 0.31
N ASP A 135 -13.07 -10.37 0.99
CA ASP A 135 -13.13 -9.16 1.78
C ASP A 135 -12.05 -9.18 2.88
N LYS A 136 -11.60 -7.99 3.29
CA LYS A 136 -10.68 -7.82 4.43
C LYS A 136 -11.27 -6.86 5.46
N LEU A 137 -11.12 -7.19 6.74
CA LEU A 137 -11.52 -6.34 7.85
C LEU A 137 -10.32 -6.09 8.76
N THR A 138 -10.02 -4.81 8.99
CA THR A 138 -9.03 -4.36 9.96
C THR A 138 -9.73 -3.47 10.98
N VAL A 139 -9.54 -3.73 12.27
CA VAL A 139 -10.06 -2.88 13.36
C VAL A 139 -8.89 -2.43 14.22
N ASP A 140 -8.75 -1.13 14.44
CA ASP A 140 -7.66 -0.54 15.23
C ASP A 140 -6.24 -1.00 14.85
N ASN A 141 -6.04 -1.26 13.56
CA ASN A 141 -4.80 -1.78 12.94
C ASN A 141 -4.52 -3.26 13.21
N GLU A 142 -5.52 -4.02 13.64
CA GLU A 142 -5.46 -5.48 13.74
C GLU A 142 -6.31 -6.12 12.65
N ASP A 143 -5.70 -7.03 11.88
CA ASP A 143 -6.34 -7.71 10.75
C ASP A 143 -7.12 -8.95 11.23
N PHE A 144 -8.37 -9.08 10.76
CA PHE A 144 -9.25 -10.19 11.08
C PHE A 144 -9.14 -11.25 10.00
N ARG A 145 -8.58 -12.41 10.36
CA ARG A 145 -8.34 -13.52 9.42
C ARG A 145 -9.63 -14.19 8.94
N TYR A 146 -10.62 -14.30 9.82
CA TYR A 146 -11.93 -14.88 9.52
C TYR A 146 -12.99 -13.98 10.11
N PHE A 147 -13.93 -13.54 9.29
CA PHE A 147 -15.02 -12.67 9.70
C PHE A 147 -16.22 -12.86 8.76
N SER A 148 -17.37 -12.39 9.21
CA SER A 148 -18.66 -12.42 8.52
C SER A 148 -19.20 -11.00 8.34
N CYS A 149 -20.27 -10.85 7.58
CA CYS A 149 -20.99 -9.58 7.45
C CYS A 149 -21.36 -8.97 8.82
N ALA A 150 -21.73 -9.82 9.79
CA ALA A 150 -22.07 -9.39 11.14
C ALA A 150 -20.86 -8.80 11.89
N ASP A 151 -19.65 -9.28 11.62
CA ASP A 151 -18.43 -8.77 12.26
C ASP A 151 -18.04 -7.39 11.73
N VAL A 152 -18.30 -7.09 10.46
CA VAL A 152 -18.11 -5.76 9.87
C VAL A 152 -19.02 -4.74 10.56
N ILE A 153 -20.30 -5.10 10.76
CA ILE A 153 -21.25 -4.26 11.50
C ILE A 153 -20.87 -4.16 12.98
N GLY A 154 -20.43 -5.28 13.58
CA GLY A 154 -19.93 -5.29 14.95
C GLY A 154 -18.73 -4.37 15.15
N ALA A 155 -17.84 -4.25 14.16
CA ALA A 155 -16.73 -3.29 14.18
C ALA A 155 -17.24 -1.84 14.20
N LEU A 156 -18.26 -1.51 13.41
CA LEU A 156 -18.91 -0.20 13.46
C LEU A 156 -19.56 0.05 14.84
N GLU A 157 -20.27 -0.93 15.41
CA GLU A 157 -20.85 -0.82 16.75
C GLU A 157 -19.80 -0.57 17.82
N ASN A 158 -18.66 -1.27 17.76
CA ASN A 158 -17.55 -1.05 18.68
C ASN A 158 -17.01 0.38 18.59
N ILE A 159 -17.00 0.99 17.41
CA ILE A 159 -16.62 2.40 17.24
C ILE A 159 -17.67 3.34 17.85
N ILE A 160 -18.95 3.07 17.64
CA ILE A 160 -20.08 3.85 18.19
C ILE A 160 -20.09 3.81 19.71
N GLU A 161 -19.92 2.62 20.29
CA GLU A 161 -19.83 2.40 21.74
C GLU A 161 -18.50 2.89 22.33
N GLY A 162 -17.54 3.22 21.47
CA GLY A 162 -16.24 3.76 21.86
C GLY A 162 -15.23 2.74 22.37
N LYS A 163 -15.46 1.47 22.08
CA LYS A 163 -14.52 0.36 22.31
C LYS A 163 -13.38 0.35 21.29
N SER A 164 -13.66 0.82 20.08
CA SER A 164 -12.70 0.93 18.98
C SER A 164 -12.59 2.36 18.45
N ARG A 165 -11.46 2.67 17.81
CA ARG A 165 -11.20 4.01 17.23
C ARG A 165 -11.46 4.03 15.73
N SER A 166 -11.23 2.92 15.05
CA SER A 166 -11.34 2.86 13.60
C SER A 166 -11.56 1.45 13.07
N MET A 167 -12.17 1.39 11.89
CA MET A 167 -12.22 0.19 11.07
C MET A 167 -11.86 0.55 9.62
N LEU A 168 -11.31 -0.44 8.93
CA LEU A 168 -11.13 -0.46 7.49
C LEU A 168 -11.75 -1.76 6.99
N TYR A 169 -12.83 -1.64 6.23
CA TYR A 169 -13.44 -2.76 5.54
C TYR A 169 -13.17 -2.62 4.05
N CYS A 170 -12.59 -3.65 3.48
CA CYS A 170 -12.24 -3.69 2.07
C CYS A 170 -13.06 -4.80 1.44
N PHE A 171 -13.92 -4.39 0.53
CA PHE A 171 -14.82 -5.29 -0.15
C PHE A 171 -14.21 -5.69 -1.50
N ALA A 172 -14.35 -6.97 -1.83
CA ALA A 172 -13.95 -7.53 -3.11
C ALA A 172 -15.06 -7.42 -4.15
N LYS A 173 -16.30 -7.19 -3.71
CA LYS A 173 -17.47 -7.06 -4.58
C LYS A 173 -17.27 -6.01 -5.68
N ASP A 174 -17.76 -6.34 -6.88
CA ASP A 174 -17.54 -5.60 -8.13
C ASP A 174 -16.03 -5.46 -8.42
N ASN A 175 -15.56 -4.25 -8.74
CA ASN A 175 -14.12 -3.96 -8.86
C ASN A 175 -13.44 -3.77 -7.49
N GLY A 176 -14.20 -3.92 -6.41
CA GLY A 176 -13.78 -3.73 -5.03
C GLY A 176 -13.63 -2.27 -4.63
N GLY A 177 -13.13 -2.08 -3.42
CA GLY A 177 -12.96 -0.77 -2.83
C GLY A 177 -12.61 -0.87 -1.36
N TYR A 178 -12.77 0.24 -0.66
CA TYR A 178 -12.72 0.23 0.79
C TYR A 178 -13.61 1.29 1.40
N VAL A 179 -13.99 1.04 2.65
CA VAL A 179 -14.53 2.04 3.54
C VAL A 179 -13.68 2.10 4.80
N GLN A 180 -13.19 3.30 5.12
CA GLN A 180 -12.53 3.60 6.39
C GLN A 180 -13.47 4.45 7.24
N ILE A 181 -13.77 3.99 8.45
CA ILE A 181 -14.55 4.74 9.43
C ILE A 181 -13.68 4.98 10.63
N ARG A 182 -13.56 6.23 11.06
CA ARG A 182 -12.77 6.64 12.22
C ARG A 182 -13.54 7.58 13.11
N ARG A 183 -13.48 7.32 14.40
CA ARG A 183 -14.02 8.21 15.43
C ARG A 183 -13.30 9.57 15.42
N CYS A 184 -14.04 10.67 15.47
CA CYS A 184 -13.45 11.98 15.72
C CYS A 184 -12.96 12.06 17.18
N ASP A 185 -11.77 12.61 17.38
CA ASP A 185 -11.27 12.92 18.72
C ASP A 185 -12.20 13.94 19.41
N LYS A 186 -12.32 13.83 20.74
CA LYS A 186 -13.30 14.57 21.57
C LYS A 186 -13.17 16.10 21.52
N ASP A 187 -12.16 16.64 20.85
CA ASP A 187 -11.89 18.08 20.76
C ASP A 187 -12.84 18.84 19.82
N THR A 188 -13.77 18.15 19.14
CA THR A 188 -14.71 18.77 18.20
C THR A 188 -16.18 18.55 18.57
N GLY A 189 -16.62 19.23 19.64
CA GLY A 189 -18.03 19.45 19.96
C GLY A 189 -18.70 18.38 20.83
N PRO A 190 -19.93 18.64 21.32
CA PRO A 190 -20.66 17.75 22.24
C PRO A 190 -21.23 16.49 21.57
N GLU A 191 -21.35 16.48 20.24
CA GLU A 191 -21.88 15.34 19.48
C GLU A 191 -20.76 14.46 18.91
N GLN A 192 -20.82 13.16 19.20
CA GLN A 192 -19.89 12.19 18.65
C GLN A 192 -20.07 12.10 17.13
N ALA A 193 -18.99 12.37 16.40
CA ALA A 193 -18.96 12.25 14.95
C ALA A 193 -17.86 11.29 14.47
N TYR A 194 -17.99 10.87 13.22
CA TYR A 194 -17.10 9.90 12.56
C TYR A 194 -16.65 10.48 11.22
N LYS A 195 -15.37 10.34 10.91
CA LYS A 195 -14.85 10.57 9.57
C LYS A 195 -15.02 9.29 8.79
N VAL A 196 -15.63 9.38 7.63
CA VAL A 196 -15.82 8.26 6.71
C VAL A 196 -15.11 8.59 5.42
N GLU A 197 -14.37 7.62 4.90
CA GLU A 197 -13.76 7.65 3.58
C GLU A 197 -14.21 6.39 2.85
N TYR A 198 -14.75 6.57 1.66
CA TYR A 198 -15.26 5.49 0.84
C TYR A 198 -14.66 5.60 -0.54
N VAL A 199 -14.02 4.53 -1.01
CA VAL A 199 -13.43 4.46 -2.34
C VAL A 199 -14.00 3.26 -3.07
N ARG A 200 -14.40 3.50 -4.31
CA ARG A 200 -14.77 2.49 -5.30
C ARG A 200 -13.69 2.43 -6.36
N TRP A 201 -13.12 1.25 -6.58
CA TRP A 201 -12.26 1.02 -7.73
C TRP A 201 -13.15 0.89 -8.97
N THR A 202 -12.65 1.38 -10.10
CA THR A 202 -13.32 1.25 -11.41
C THR A 202 -12.27 0.92 -12.46
N GLU A 203 -12.67 0.39 -13.61
CA GLU A 203 -11.76 0.11 -14.73
C GLU A 203 -11.08 1.38 -15.30
N GLN A 204 -11.64 2.57 -15.01
CA GLN A 204 -11.13 3.84 -15.48
C GLN A 204 -10.50 4.63 -14.33
N THR A 205 -11.25 5.55 -13.74
CA THR A 205 -10.78 6.43 -12.68
C THR A 205 -11.45 6.03 -11.36
N PRO A 206 -10.68 5.75 -10.30
CA PRO A 206 -11.26 5.45 -9.00
C PRO A 206 -12.07 6.63 -8.46
N ILE A 207 -13.15 6.32 -7.75
CA ILE A 207 -14.09 7.31 -7.21
C ILE A 207 -13.99 7.28 -5.69
N GLY A 208 -13.65 8.42 -5.09
CA GLY A 208 -13.51 8.57 -3.64
C GLY A 208 -14.49 9.59 -3.08
N TYR A 209 -15.02 9.31 -1.89
CA TYR A 209 -15.86 10.21 -1.11
C TYR A 209 -15.38 10.31 0.33
N ARG A 210 -15.54 11.49 0.93
CA ARG A 210 -15.29 11.73 2.35
C ARG A 210 -16.43 12.47 2.98
N GLY A 211 -16.72 12.14 4.23
CA GLY A 211 -17.70 12.89 5.00
C GLY A 211 -17.47 12.82 6.49
N LYS A 212 -18.09 13.75 7.20
CA LYS A 212 -18.24 13.69 8.66
C LYS A 212 -19.68 13.32 8.98
N MET A 213 -19.87 12.25 9.73
CA MET A 213 -21.17 11.66 10.06
C MET A 213 -21.43 11.72 11.56
N SER A 214 -22.61 12.20 11.96
CA SER A 214 -23.13 12.06 13.33
C SER A 214 -24.35 11.12 13.41
N ASP A 215 -25.08 10.95 12.29
CA ASP A 215 -26.17 9.98 12.19
C ASP A 215 -25.62 8.56 12.01
N PHE A 216 -25.51 7.85 13.12
CA PHE A 216 -25.04 6.47 13.15
C PHE A 216 -26.04 5.48 12.53
N ARG A 217 -27.34 5.78 12.52
CA ARG A 217 -28.35 4.88 11.94
C ARG A 217 -28.22 4.87 10.43
N LEU A 218 -28.05 6.05 9.84
CA LEU A 218 -27.80 6.19 8.42
C LEU A 218 -26.48 5.52 8.00
N LEU A 219 -25.40 5.73 8.77
CA LEU A 219 -24.12 5.08 8.50
C LEU A 219 -24.20 3.56 8.60
N ARG A 220 -24.91 3.03 9.60
CA ARG A 220 -25.15 1.59 9.76
C ARG A 220 -25.95 1.02 8.59
N SER A 221 -27.04 1.68 8.19
CA SER A 221 -27.86 1.25 7.05
C SER A 221 -27.02 1.23 5.78
N TRP A 222 -26.27 2.30 5.52
CA TRP A 222 -25.42 2.41 4.36
C TRP A 222 -24.32 1.34 4.31
N LEU A 223 -23.69 1.04 5.47
CA LEU A 223 -22.70 -0.03 5.56
C LEU A 223 -23.33 -1.41 5.36
N TRP A 224 -24.55 -1.62 5.84
CA TRP A 224 -25.30 -2.83 5.57
C TRP A 224 -25.57 -3.01 4.07
N ASP A 225 -25.99 -1.93 3.40
CA ASP A 225 -26.23 -1.94 1.95
C ASP A 225 -24.94 -2.26 1.17
N LEU A 226 -23.79 -1.75 1.62
CA LEU A 226 -22.49 -2.08 1.03
C LEU A 226 -22.16 -3.59 1.10
N ILE A 227 -22.56 -4.25 2.18
CA ILE A 227 -22.19 -5.64 2.45
C ILE A 227 -23.18 -6.63 1.81
N ASP A 228 -24.49 -6.34 1.84
CA ASP A 228 -25.54 -7.33 1.62
C ASP A 228 -26.36 -7.12 0.34
N VAL A 229 -26.34 -5.91 -0.25
CA VAL A 229 -27.15 -5.59 -1.45
C VAL A 229 -26.35 -5.83 -2.73
N ASP A 230 -27.02 -6.26 -3.81
CA ASP A 230 -26.44 -6.65 -5.12
C ASP A 230 -25.66 -5.56 -5.91
N GLY A 231 -25.33 -4.43 -5.30
CA GLY A 231 -24.46 -3.41 -5.89
C GLY A 231 -23.90 -2.45 -4.86
N LEU A 232 -23.01 -1.56 -5.30
CA LEU A 232 -22.39 -0.57 -4.42
C LEU A 232 -23.37 0.58 -4.09
N PRO A 233 -23.53 0.95 -2.80
CA PRO A 233 -24.40 2.03 -2.41
C PRO A 233 -23.85 3.38 -2.90
N GLU A 234 -24.78 4.28 -3.21
CA GLU A 234 -24.46 5.69 -3.47
C GLU A 234 -23.89 6.36 -2.22
N PRO A 235 -22.98 7.35 -2.37
CA PRO A 235 -22.43 8.07 -1.24
C PRO A 235 -23.54 8.80 -0.48
N ILE A 236 -23.39 8.90 0.84
CA ILE A 236 -24.34 9.64 1.66
C ILE A 236 -24.32 11.12 1.26
N ALA A 237 -25.50 11.74 1.20
CA ALA A 237 -25.65 13.16 0.86
C ALA A 237 -24.77 14.03 1.77
N GLY A 238 -23.98 14.92 1.17
CA GLY A 238 -23.02 15.77 1.87
C GLY A 238 -21.61 15.18 2.00
N TRP A 239 -21.37 13.96 1.52
CA TRP A 239 -20.00 13.49 1.29
C TRP A 239 -19.39 14.17 0.07
N GLU A 240 -18.19 14.70 0.26
CA GLU A 240 -17.42 15.37 -0.78
C GLU A 240 -16.64 14.35 -1.59
N GLN A 241 -16.79 14.40 -2.91
CA GLN A 241 -15.97 13.61 -3.81
C GLN A 241 -14.53 14.14 -3.79
N PHE A 242 -13.56 13.24 -3.85
CA PHE A 242 -12.14 13.60 -3.98
C PHE A 242 -11.46 12.78 -5.07
N ASP A 243 -10.41 13.36 -5.65
CA ASP A 243 -9.55 12.68 -6.59
C ASP A 243 -8.67 11.67 -5.84
N VAL A 244 -8.94 10.39 -6.06
CA VAL A 244 -8.28 9.29 -5.37
C VAL A 244 -6.81 9.20 -5.77
N ASN A 245 -6.48 9.40 -7.05
CA ASN A 245 -5.11 9.36 -7.53
C ASN A 245 -4.32 10.51 -6.92
N ASN A 246 -4.82 11.73 -7.03
CA ASN A 246 -4.16 12.90 -6.44
C ASN A 246 -4.04 12.80 -4.92
N HIS A 247 -5.02 12.19 -4.25
CA HIS A 247 -4.94 11.99 -2.81
C HIS A 247 -3.81 11.03 -2.42
N PHE A 248 -3.70 9.89 -3.10
CA PHE A 248 -2.65 8.92 -2.83
C PHE A 248 -1.27 9.43 -3.29
N GLU A 249 -1.17 10.13 -4.42
CA GLU A 249 0.03 10.87 -4.83
C GLU A 249 0.45 11.87 -3.75
N ARG A 250 -0.45 12.74 -3.30
CA ARG A 250 -0.14 13.74 -2.26
C ARG A 250 0.21 13.14 -0.91
N LEU A 251 -0.37 11.99 -0.56
CA LEU A 251 0.09 11.23 0.59
C LEU A 251 1.57 10.92 0.38
N MET A 252 1.93 10.27 -0.73
CA MET A 252 3.32 9.96 -1.05
C MET A 252 4.23 11.21 -1.02
N PHE A 253 3.79 12.37 -1.53
CA PHE A 253 4.59 13.61 -1.54
C PHE A 253 4.75 14.31 -0.19
N ARG A 254 3.69 14.41 0.62
CA ARG A 254 3.83 14.98 1.97
C ARG A 254 4.84 14.19 2.80
N PHE A 255 4.91 12.89 2.56
CA PHE A 255 5.86 12.02 3.25
C PHE A 255 7.32 12.17 2.75
N LEU A 256 7.57 12.81 1.61
CA LEU A 256 8.92 13.13 1.13
C LEU A 256 9.46 14.47 1.66
N ASP A 257 8.58 15.45 1.96
CA ASP A 257 9.00 16.73 2.51
C ASP A 257 9.15 16.73 4.05
N GLU A 258 8.48 15.82 4.77
CA GLU A 258 8.68 15.63 6.23
C GLU A 258 10.12 15.19 6.58
N GLU A 259 10.92 14.68 5.62
CA GLU A 259 12.37 14.39 5.80
C GLU A 259 13.26 15.65 5.82
N LYS A 260 12.77 16.84 5.43
CA LYS A 260 13.59 18.07 5.39
C LYS A 260 13.54 18.86 6.69
N ASP A 261 12.48 18.72 7.48
CA ASP A 261 12.27 19.49 8.72
C ASP A 261 12.83 18.78 9.98
N GLU A 262 13.38 17.57 9.84
CA GLU A 262 14.08 16.84 10.92
C GLU A 262 15.62 16.88 10.83
N ARG A 263 16.21 17.77 10.03
CA ARG A 263 17.67 17.99 9.97
C ARG A 263 18.18 19.12 10.86
#